data_AF-A0A8B6BVS9-F1
#
_entry.id   AF-A0A8B6BVS9-F1
#
_cell.length_a   1.000
_cell.length_b   1.000
_cell.length_c   1.000
_cell.angle_alpha   90.00
_cell.angle_beta   90.00
_cell.angle_gamma   90.00
#
_symmetry.space_group_name_H-M   'P 1'
#
loop_
_entity.id
_entity.type
_entity.pdbx_description
1 polymer ?
#
loop_
_entity_poly.entity_id
_entity_poly.type
_entity_poly.pdbx_seq_one_letter_code
_entity_poly.pdbx_strand_id
1 'polypeptide(L)'
;MLKDVIGSYSECKDLLCSYFMKTIMFWISEELSKCEWKTSNLISCFLRCVGRLIYCVEYSVCWHYFVPENNLFENKIRGRAREILLEKLFFLHSYGWRCILFSDQVSNFHDVMWNLKFKPHTAVSNAVEKILNSRALRHLDYSFASTDLKGMNMLHRGMNQILSCPQSPMKYMYAYYISKGCFLRAQFMLPYYTSDTNKYKYKKYKSCLSTLLQNIYHDAVSGWLMLASYFYKTKQYSKALQITMYSISKCSHEKLYPCMHILDIHHELLKLKSLEKKEDTVYLWKKLLVDDISFARHSQLIPDELPMNEDNPPRFIPSVAYAFFLRFLCHYHQNNVRQCQDVLNDLQYIIAEHYLIAVKPFNFVPVALQLLYDLQSARQTFLQSLD
;
A
#
# COMPACT_ATOMS: atom_id res chain seq x y z
N MET A 1 -0.80 12.55 -29.86
CA MET A 1 -1.15 12.12 -28.49
C MET A 1 -0.13 11.15 -27.89
N LEU A 2 -0.16 9.84 -28.17
CA LEU A 2 0.76 8.88 -27.51
C LEU A 2 2.25 9.23 -27.73
N LYS A 3 2.61 9.59 -28.97
CA LYS A 3 3.96 10.08 -29.29
C LYS A 3 4.35 11.30 -28.44
N ASP A 4 3.41 12.21 -28.18
CA ASP A 4 3.68 13.44 -27.43
C ASP A 4 3.82 13.15 -25.93
N VAL A 5 3.04 12.20 -25.41
CA VAL A 5 3.21 11.66 -24.04
C VAL A 5 4.59 11.04 -23.88
N ILE A 6 5.02 10.20 -24.84
CA ILE A 6 6.36 9.60 -24.82
C ILE A 6 7.45 10.68 -24.95
N GLY A 7 7.24 11.67 -25.82
CA GLY A 7 8.17 12.79 -26.03
C GLY A 7 8.29 13.75 -24.84
N SER A 8 7.35 13.72 -23.89
CA SER A 8 7.45 14.50 -22.65
C SER A 8 8.51 13.97 -21.68
N TYR A 9 8.92 12.70 -21.81
CA TYR A 9 10.08 12.17 -21.09
C TYR A 9 11.35 12.64 -21.77
N SER A 10 12.19 13.39 -21.06
CA SER A 10 13.42 13.98 -21.60
C SER A 10 14.33 12.95 -22.30
N GLU A 11 14.40 11.74 -21.76
CA GLU A 11 15.23 10.64 -22.26
C GLU A 11 14.63 9.95 -23.50
N CYS A 12 13.34 10.13 -23.76
CA CYS A 12 12.65 9.59 -24.94
C CYS A 12 12.40 10.65 -26.03
N LYS A 13 12.83 11.89 -25.79
CA LYS A 13 12.69 12.98 -26.74
C LYS A 13 13.34 12.57 -28.07
N ASP A 14 12.58 12.72 -29.15
CA ASP A 14 12.99 12.40 -30.52
C ASP A 14 13.26 10.92 -30.84
N LEU A 15 13.08 9.99 -29.90
CA LEU A 15 13.18 8.54 -30.18
C LEU A 15 12.05 8.06 -31.11
N LEU A 16 10.85 8.61 -30.96
CA LEU A 16 9.71 8.30 -31.81
C LEU A 16 9.27 9.52 -32.63
N CYS A 17 8.99 9.29 -33.90
CA CYS A 17 8.40 10.28 -34.78
C CYS A 17 7.01 9.85 -35.27
N SER A 18 6.25 10.81 -35.80
CA SER A 18 4.91 10.55 -36.32
C SER A 18 4.91 9.54 -37.49
N TYR A 19 6.03 9.40 -38.19
CA TYR A 19 6.16 8.44 -39.28
C TYR A 19 6.11 6.99 -38.76
N PHE A 20 6.83 6.68 -37.68
CA PHE A 20 6.78 5.34 -37.07
C PHE A 20 5.36 4.99 -36.61
N MET A 21 4.65 5.95 -36.02
CA MET A 21 3.25 5.74 -35.61
C MET A 21 2.34 5.43 -36.81
N LYS A 22 2.53 6.12 -37.95
CA LYS A 22 1.80 5.82 -39.20
C LYS A 22 2.12 4.43 -39.72
N THR A 23 3.40 4.04 -39.73
CA THR A 23 3.82 2.70 -40.17
C THR A 23 3.19 1.59 -39.32
N ILE A 24 3.16 1.76 -37.99
CA ILE A 24 2.47 0.82 -37.08
C ILE A 24 0.97 0.75 -37.41
N MET A 25 0.32 1.89 -37.63
CA MET A 25 -1.09 1.93 -38.01
C MET A 25 -1.36 1.21 -39.34
N PHE A 26 -0.50 1.36 -40.35
CA PHE A 26 -0.66 0.64 -41.62
C PHE A 26 -0.57 -0.88 -41.42
N TRP A 27 0.45 -1.37 -40.71
CA TRP A 27 0.57 -2.80 -40.43
C TRP A 27 -0.64 -3.35 -39.66
N ILE A 28 -1.11 -2.65 -38.63
CA ILE A 28 -2.29 -3.08 -37.85
C ILE A 28 -3.57 -3.03 -38.70
N SER A 29 -3.67 -2.08 -39.63
CA SER A 29 -4.82 -1.99 -40.55
C SER A 29 -4.92 -3.19 -41.49
N GLU A 30 -3.78 -3.80 -41.81
CA GLU A 30 -3.71 -5.02 -42.63
C GLU A 30 -3.89 -6.29 -41.80
N GLU A 31 -3.36 -6.32 -40.57
CA GLU A 31 -3.49 -7.46 -39.66
C GLU A 31 -4.92 -7.63 -39.09
N LEU A 32 -5.67 -6.54 -38.92
CA LEU A 32 -7.02 -6.57 -38.37
C LEU A 32 -8.09 -6.65 -39.47
N SER A 33 -9.12 -7.47 -39.23
CA SER A 33 -10.27 -7.55 -40.14
C SER A 33 -11.02 -6.21 -40.20
N LYS A 34 -11.68 -5.91 -41.33
CA LYS A 34 -12.52 -4.70 -41.47
C LYS A 34 -13.60 -4.60 -40.39
N CYS A 35 -14.09 -5.73 -39.88
CA CYS A 35 -15.10 -5.78 -38.82
C CYS A 35 -14.59 -5.29 -37.47
N GLU A 36 -13.27 -5.27 -37.25
CA GLU A 36 -12.63 -4.78 -36.03
C GLU A 36 -12.61 -3.25 -35.97
N TRP A 37 -12.54 -2.57 -37.12
CA TRP A 37 -12.44 -1.11 -37.22
C TRP A 37 -13.79 -0.40 -37.04
N LYS A 38 -14.48 -0.69 -35.94
CA LYS A 38 -15.71 -0.02 -35.51
C LYS A 38 -15.44 0.92 -34.35
N THR A 39 -16.25 1.97 -34.22
CA THR A 39 -16.15 2.93 -33.11
C THR A 39 -16.26 2.25 -31.74
N SER A 40 -17.07 1.19 -31.62
CA SER A 40 -17.19 0.37 -30.41
C SER A 40 -15.87 -0.31 -29.99
N ASN A 41 -14.96 -0.54 -30.94
CA ASN A 41 -13.69 -1.24 -30.75
C ASN A 41 -12.50 -0.28 -30.68
N LEU A 42 -12.71 1.04 -30.71
CA LEU A 42 -11.65 2.04 -30.80
C LEU A 42 -10.55 1.85 -29.75
N ILE A 43 -10.93 1.56 -28.50
CA ILE A 43 -9.98 1.30 -27.40
C ILE A 43 -9.16 0.03 -27.66
N SER A 44 -9.81 -1.04 -28.12
CA SER A 44 -9.14 -2.31 -28.46
C SER A 44 -8.14 -2.12 -29.59
N CYS A 45 -8.56 -1.46 -30.69
CA CYS A 45 -7.69 -1.12 -31.82
C CYS A 45 -6.51 -0.24 -31.39
N PHE A 46 -6.75 0.77 -30.55
CA PHE A 46 -5.70 1.60 -29.98
C PHE A 46 -4.66 0.77 -29.21
N LEU A 47 -5.11 -0.12 -28.31
CA LEU A 47 -4.22 -0.98 -27.53
C LEU A 47 -3.45 -1.97 -28.40
N ARG A 48 -4.04 -2.47 -29.49
CA ARG A 48 -3.32 -3.27 -30.49
C ARG A 48 -2.19 -2.49 -31.14
N CYS A 49 -2.40 -1.22 -31.47
CA CYS A 49 -1.34 -0.36 -32.00
C CYS A 49 -0.22 -0.11 -30.97
N VAL A 50 -0.55 0.09 -29.69
CA VAL A 50 0.46 0.21 -28.61
C VAL A 50 1.24 -1.09 -28.46
N GLY A 51 0.56 -2.24 -28.44
CA GLY A 51 1.18 -3.55 -28.37
C GLY A 51 2.12 -3.83 -29.55
N ARG A 52 1.72 -3.47 -30.77
CA ARG A 52 2.57 -3.57 -31.96
C ARG A 52 3.80 -2.67 -31.88
N LEU A 53 3.66 -1.45 -31.36
CA LEU A 53 4.79 -0.55 -31.11
C LEU A 53 5.76 -1.13 -30.08
N ILE A 54 5.26 -1.70 -28.97
CA ILE A 54 6.08 -2.39 -27.96
C ILE A 54 6.87 -3.52 -28.62
N TYR A 55 6.19 -4.38 -29.39
CA TYR A 55 6.83 -5.47 -30.12
C TYR A 55 7.96 -4.95 -31.02
N CYS A 56 7.69 -3.90 -31.82
CA CYS A 56 8.70 -3.31 -32.69
C CYS A 56 9.91 -2.76 -31.92
N VAL A 57 9.71 -2.15 -30.76
CA VAL A 57 10.79 -1.62 -29.92
C VAL A 57 11.56 -2.76 -29.24
N GLU A 58 10.85 -3.77 -28.72
CA GLU A 58 11.44 -4.93 -28.05
C GLU A 58 12.37 -5.72 -28.98
N TYR A 59 11.98 -5.87 -30.25
CA TYR A 59 12.82 -6.57 -31.23
C TYR A 59 13.70 -5.63 -32.07
N SER A 60 13.67 -4.31 -31.83
CA SER A 60 14.38 -3.31 -32.64
C SER A 60 14.06 -3.40 -34.14
N VAL A 61 12.82 -3.74 -34.47
CA VAL A 61 12.34 -3.98 -35.85
C VAL A 61 11.05 -3.22 -36.09
N CYS A 62 11.09 -2.29 -37.04
CA CYS A 62 9.92 -1.59 -37.57
C CYS A 62 10.05 -1.51 -39.09
N TRP A 63 9.52 -2.51 -39.80
CA TRP A 63 9.62 -2.55 -41.26
C TRP A 63 8.83 -1.43 -41.90
N HIS A 64 9.44 -0.74 -42.86
CA HIS A 64 8.78 0.26 -43.66
C HIS A 64 7.66 -0.39 -44.47
N TYR A 65 6.46 0.23 -44.47
CA TYR A 65 5.27 -0.37 -45.06
C TYR A 65 5.40 -0.62 -46.58
N PHE A 66 5.97 0.34 -47.33
CA PHE A 66 6.15 0.22 -48.78
C PHE A 66 7.50 -0.35 -49.22
N VAL A 67 8.47 -0.52 -48.30
CA VAL A 67 9.84 -0.92 -48.62
C VAL A 67 10.25 -1.97 -47.57
N PRO A 68 9.85 -3.24 -47.75
CA PRO A 68 9.94 -4.27 -46.72
C PRO A 68 11.35 -4.50 -46.19
N GLU A 69 12.38 -4.22 -46.98
CA GLU A 69 13.79 -4.38 -46.63
C GLU A 69 14.30 -3.27 -45.70
N ASN A 70 13.59 -2.15 -45.60
CA ASN A 70 14.02 -0.99 -44.81
C ASN A 70 13.46 -1.06 -43.38
N ASN A 71 14.33 -1.35 -42.42
CA ASN A 71 13.98 -1.27 -40.99
C ASN A 71 14.13 0.17 -40.47
N LEU A 72 13.01 0.81 -40.17
CA LEU A 72 12.95 2.18 -39.67
C LEU A 72 13.61 2.39 -38.31
N PHE A 73 13.76 1.34 -37.51
CA PHE A 73 14.40 1.38 -36.19
C PHE A 73 15.89 1.09 -36.25
N GLU A 74 16.40 0.71 -37.42
CA GLU A 74 17.82 0.48 -37.64
C GLU A 74 18.65 1.68 -37.19
N ASN A 75 19.66 1.41 -36.37
CA ASN A 75 20.60 2.38 -35.81
C ASN A 75 19.98 3.50 -34.93
N LYS A 76 18.66 3.53 -34.73
CA LYS A 76 17.95 4.52 -33.89
C LYS A 76 17.49 3.93 -32.57
N ILE A 77 16.81 2.78 -32.61
CA ILE A 77 16.22 2.15 -31.43
C ILE A 77 17.01 0.86 -31.11
N ARG A 78 18.20 1.02 -30.52
CA ARG A 78 19.09 -0.06 -30.08
C ARG A 78 19.73 0.28 -28.73
N GLY A 79 20.22 -0.73 -28.00
CA GLY A 79 20.90 -0.57 -26.71
C GLY A 79 20.08 0.25 -25.71
N ARG A 80 20.71 1.23 -25.06
CA ARG A 80 20.10 2.06 -24.01
C ARG A 80 18.83 2.80 -24.47
N ALA A 81 18.78 3.27 -25.72
CA ALA A 81 17.61 3.96 -26.25
C ALA A 81 16.38 3.03 -26.32
N ARG A 82 16.60 1.76 -26.71
CA ARG A 82 15.56 0.72 -26.68
C ARG A 82 15.10 0.46 -25.25
N GLU A 83 16.02 0.28 -24.31
CA GLU A 83 15.68 -0.05 -22.92
C GLU A 83 14.80 1.02 -22.27
N ILE A 84 15.20 2.29 -22.39
CA ILE A 84 14.44 3.43 -21.85
C ILE A 84 13.08 3.53 -22.51
N LEU A 85 13.01 3.43 -23.84
CA LEU A 85 11.75 3.53 -24.57
C LEU A 85 10.80 2.38 -24.22
N LEU A 86 11.32 1.17 -24.08
CA LEU A 86 10.56 -0.02 -23.73
C LEU A 86 10.00 0.07 -22.30
N GLU A 87 10.80 0.58 -21.34
CA GLU A 87 10.34 0.87 -19.98
C GLU A 87 9.15 1.85 -19.99
N LYS A 88 9.26 2.96 -20.73
CA LYS A 88 8.17 3.95 -20.82
C LYS A 88 6.94 3.39 -21.55
N LEU A 89 7.12 2.60 -22.61
CA LEU A 89 6.00 1.99 -23.33
C LEU A 89 5.28 0.93 -22.48
N PHE A 90 6.00 0.08 -21.76
CA PHE A 90 5.37 -0.86 -20.83
C PHE A 90 4.65 -0.15 -19.70
N PHE A 91 5.26 0.91 -19.17
CA PHE A 91 4.62 1.79 -18.21
C PHE A 91 3.31 2.33 -18.78
N LEU A 92 3.30 2.99 -19.95
CA LEU A 92 2.08 3.55 -20.55
C LEU A 92 1.04 2.48 -20.89
N HIS A 93 1.45 1.34 -21.43
CA HIS A 93 0.56 0.23 -21.75
C HIS A 93 -0.15 -0.32 -20.51
N SER A 94 0.48 -0.25 -19.33
CA SER A 94 -0.17 -0.63 -18.07
C SER A 94 -1.40 0.22 -17.72
N TYR A 95 -1.49 1.45 -18.24
CA TYR A 95 -2.63 2.36 -18.05
C TYR A 95 -3.73 2.15 -19.09
N GLY A 96 -3.56 1.23 -20.04
CA GLY A 96 -4.51 1.04 -21.13
C GLY A 96 -4.70 2.31 -21.97
N TRP A 97 -5.93 2.62 -22.37
CA TRP A 97 -6.23 3.82 -23.16
C TRP A 97 -6.00 5.12 -22.37
N ARG A 98 -5.99 5.08 -21.03
CA ARG A 98 -5.78 6.27 -20.19
C ARG A 98 -4.37 6.84 -20.28
N CYS A 99 -3.42 6.11 -20.86
CA CYS A 99 -2.12 6.70 -21.15
C CYS A 99 -2.21 7.98 -22.01
N ILE A 100 -3.31 8.14 -22.77
CA ILE A 100 -3.63 9.33 -23.55
C ILE A 100 -3.92 10.55 -22.64
N LEU A 101 -4.43 10.34 -21.43
CA LEU A 101 -4.74 11.40 -20.46
C LEU A 101 -3.47 12.08 -19.91
N PHE A 102 -2.30 11.44 -20.03
CA PHE A 102 -1.02 12.08 -19.72
C PHE A 102 -0.63 13.16 -20.74
N SER A 103 -1.36 13.27 -21.85
CA SER A 103 -1.13 14.32 -22.83
C SER A 103 -1.75 15.62 -22.35
N ASP A 104 -0.97 16.70 -22.38
CA ASP A 104 -1.46 18.04 -22.06
C ASP A 104 -2.57 18.54 -23.03
N GLN A 105 -2.82 17.84 -24.14
CA GLN A 105 -3.91 18.14 -25.07
C GLN A 105 -5.30 17.68 -24.59
N VAL A 106 -5.36 16.76 -23.62
CA VAL A 106 -6.62 16.16 -23.12
C VAL A 106 -6.73 16.29 -21.59
N SER A 107 -5.79 16.99 -20.96
CA SER A 107 -5.76 17.28 -19.51
C SER A 107 -6.99 18.04 -18.99
N ASN A 108 -7.78 18.70 -19.85
CA ASN A 108 -9.03 19.37 -19.44
C ASN A 108 -10.21 18.40 -19.22
N PHE A 109 -10.09 17.13 -19.61
CA PHE A 109 -11.12 16.09 -19.44
C PHE A 109 -10.87 15.17 -18.22
N HIS A 110 -9.87 15.52 -17.40
CA HIS A 110 -9.17 14.63 -16.49
C HIS A 110 -10.09 14.01 -15.41
N ASP A 111 -10.76 14.81 -14.59
CA ASP A 111 -11.41 14.28 -13.38
C ASP A 111 -12.57 13.30 -13.68
N VAL A 112 -13.40 13.62 -14.67
CA VAL A 112 -14.52 12.74 -15.05
C VAL A 112 -14.00 11.47 -15.73
N MET A 113 -12.98 11.56 -16.59
CA MET A 113 -12.44 10.40 -17.30
C MET A 113 -11.63 9.47 -16.39
N TRP A 114 -10.97 10.00 -15.36
CA TRP A 114 -10.38 9.16 -14.32
C TRP A 114 -11.43 8.48 -13.47
N ASN A 115 -12.58 9.09 -13.17
CA ASN A 115 -13.61 8.47 -12.32
C ASN A 115 -14.48 7.41 -13.02
N LEU A 116 -14.33 7.20 -14.33
CA LEU A 116 -15.03 6.13 -15.06
C LEU A 116 -14.49 4.75 -14.66
N LYS A 117 -15.31 3.87 -14.08
CA LYS A 117 -14.90 2.49 -13.74
C LYS A 117 -14.39 1.75 -14.98
N PHE A 118 -13.18 1.21 -14.91
CA PHE A 118 -12.55 0.46 -16.01
C PHE A 118 -12.00 -0.87 -15.52
N LYS A 119 -12.09 -1.89 -16.36
CA LYS A 119 -11.37 -3.15 -16.18
C LYS A 119 -9.95 -2.97 -16.74
N PRO A 120 -8.88 -2.97 -15.92
CA PRO A 120 -7.51 -2.83 -16.41
C PRO A 120 -7.16 -3.90 -17.43
N HIS A 121 -6.16 -3.62 -18.26
CA HIS A 121 -5.69 -4.57 -19.26
C HIS A 121 -5.28 -5.88 -18.57
N THR A 122 -5.79 -7.00 -19.09
CA THR A 122 -5.54 -8.37 -18.61
C THR A 122 -4.06 -8.67 -18.35
N ALA A 123 -3.12 -8.13 -19.14
CA ALA A 123 -1.70 -8.36 -18.95
C ALA A 123 -1.14 -7.81 -17.62
N VAL A 124 -1.62 -6.64 -17.17
CA VAL A 124 -1.15 -6.01 -15.92
C VAL A 124 -1.90 -6.56 -14.71
N SER A 125 -3.20 -6.82 -14.86
CA SER A 125 -3.94 -7.60 -13.87
C SER A 125 -3.24 -8.94 -13.62
N ASN A 126 -2.87 -9.66 -14.68
CA ASN A 126 -2.14 -10.92 -14.59
C ASN A 126 -0.72 -10.76 -14.01
N ALA A 127 -0.01 -9.66 -14.28
CA ALA A 127 1.34 -9.44 -13.73
C ALA A 127 1.29 -9.16 -12.22
N VAL A 128 0.39 -8.27 -11.77
CA VAL A 128 0.18 -7.97 -10.36
C VAL A 128 -0.40 -9.19 -9.64
N GLU A 129 -1.35 -9.88 -10.25
CA GLU A 129 -1.91 -11.13 -9.73
C GLU A 129 -0.87 -12.24 -9.67
N LYS A 130 0.03 -12.37 -10.65
CA LYS A 130 1.17 -13.30 -10.63
C LYS A 130 2.20 -12.92 -9.56
N ILE A 131 2.35 -11.63 -9.25
CA ILE A 131 3.17 -11.14 -8.14
C ILE A 131 2.52 -11.51 -6.81
N LEU A 132 1.26 -11.16 -6.57
CA LEU A 132 0.54 -11.55 -5.35
C LEU A 132 0.45 -13.07 -5.16
N ASN A 133 0.24 -13.80 -6.26
CA ASN A 133 0.22 -15.25 -6.30
C ASN A 133 1.62 -15.88 -6.41
N SER A 134 2.69 -15.07 -6.43
CA SER A 134 4.04 -15.60 -6.45
C SER A 134 4.28 -16.41 -5.17
N ARG A 135 5.04 -17.51 -5.29
CA ARG A 135 5.42 -18.32 -4.12
C ARG A 135 6.02 -17.46 -3.02
N ALA A 136 6.82 -16.44 -3.36
CA ALA A 136 7.43 -15.55 -2.36
C ALA A 136 6.38 -14.78 -1.52
N LEU A 137 5.34 -14.23 -2.16
CA LEU A 137 4.28 -13.49 -1.46
C LEU A 137 3.25 -14.40 -0.79
N ARG A 138 2.92 -15.56 -1.38
CA ARG A 138 2.12 -16.59 -0.70
C ARG A 138 2.83 -17.16 0.51
N HIS A 139 4.14 -17.37 0.46
CA HIS A 139 4.92 -17.80 1.62
C HIS A 139 5.05 -16.69 2.66
N LEU A 140 5.11 -15.41 2.26
CA LEU A 140 4.99 -14.27 3.18
C LEU A 140 3.64 -14.35 3.91
N ASP A 141 2.52 -14.37 3.18
CA ASP A 141 1.15 -14.42 3.72
C ASP A 141 0.90 -15.65 4.62
N TYR A 142 1.38 -16.83 4.21
CA TYR A 142 1.30 -18.06 5.02
C TYR A 142 2.29 -18.06 6.20
N SER A 143 3.47 -17.42 6.06
CA SER A 143 4.45 -17.30 7.14
C SER A 143 4.02 -16.27 8.19
N PHE A 144 3.21 -15.27 7.83
CA PHE A 144 2.56 -14.40 8.80
C PHE A 144 1.59 -15.16 9.70
N ALA A 145 1.00 -16.25 9.21
CA ALA A 145 0.17 -17.16 10.00
C ALA A 145 0.99 -18.18 10.81
N SER A 146 2.26 -18.46 10.45
CA SER A 146 3.12 -19.41 11.16
C SER A 146 4.26 -18.70 11.90
N THR A 147 4.21 -18.68 13.23
CA THR A 147 5.23 -18.11 14.13
C THR A 147 6.60 -18.80 14.10
N ASP A 148 6.88 -19.66 13.12
CA ASP A 148 8.02 -20.57 13.14
C ASP A 148 9.30 -19.96 12.52
N LEU A 149 10.44 -20.25 13.14
CA LEU A 149 11.78 -19.72 12.81
C LEU A 149 12.18 -20.04 11.36
N LYS A 150 11.66 -21.15 10.81
CA LYS A 150 11.85 -21.55 9.41
C LYS A 150 11.21 -20.58 8.42
N GLY A 151 10.03 -20.03 8.71
CA GLY A 151 9.37 -19.02 7.89
C GLY A 151 10.23 -17.76 7.79
N MET A 152 10.77 -17.31 8.92
CA MET A 152 11.62 -16.13 9.02
C MET A 152 12.96 -16.27 8.26
N ASN A 153 13.60 -17.44 8.31
CA ASN A 153 14.83 -17.69 7.55
C ASN A 153 14.59 -17.82 6.04
N MET A 154 13.39 -18.24 5.63
CA MET A 154 12.99 -18.21 4.21
C MET A 154 12.70 -16.79 3.74
N LEU A 155 12.06 -15.97 4.58
CA LEU A 155 11.89 -14.54 4.33
C LEU A 155 13.23 -13.84 4.12
N HIS A 156 14.19 -14.04 5.03
CA HIS A 156 15.52 -13.45 4.92
C HIS A 156 16.28 -13.90 3.64
N ARG A 157 16.12 -15.16 3.21
CA ARG A 157 16.71 -15.66 1.96
C ARG A 157 16.03 -15.10 0.70
N GLY A 158 14.71 -15.00 0.69
CA GLY A 158 13.96 -14.34 -0.39
C GLY A 158 14.36 -12.86 -0.51
N MET A 159 14.52 -12.17 0.63
CA MET A 159 14.99 -10.78 0.69
C MET A 159 16.35 -10.58 0.01
N ASN A 160 17.33 -11.44 0.28
CA ASN A 160 18.68 -11.30 -0.29
C ASN A 160 18.71 -11.53 -1.82
N GLN A 161 17.86 -12.41 -2.35
CA GLN A 161 17.75 -12.66 -3.79
C GLN A 161 17.07 -11.51 -4.55
N ILE A 162 16.17 -10.78 -3.89
CA ILE A 162 15.35 -9.72 -4.48
C ILE A 162 16.05 -8.36 -4.42
N LEU A 163 16.81 -8.09 -3.35
CA LEU A 163 17.66 -6.90 -3.24
C LEU A 163 18.76 -6.85 -4.31
N SER A 164 19.06 -7.97 -4.96
CA SER A 164 19.96 -8.05 -6.11
C SER A 164 19.36 -7.49 -7.42
N CYS A 165 18.06 -7.15 -7.44
CA CYS A 165 17.38 -6.66 -8.64
C CYS A 165 17.34 -5.11 -8.65
N PRO A 166 18.16 -4.42 -9.47
CA PRO A 166 18.46 -3.00 -9.25
C PRO A 166 17.38 -1.98 -9.69
N GLN A 167 16.31 -2.42 -10.37
CA GLN A 167 15.46 -1.54 -11.21
C GLN A 167 13.96 -1.88 -11.14
N SER A 168 13.40 -2.18 -9.95
CA SER A 168 11.99 -2.58 -9.87
C SER A 168 11.18 -1.85 -8.79
N PRO A 169 9.96 -1.35 -9.11
CA PRO A 169 8.94 -0.89 -8.14
C PRO A 169 8.75 -1.85 -6.95
N MET A 170 9.09 -3.12 -7.15
CA MET A 170 9.05 -4.18 -6.17
C MET A 170 9.84 -3.88 -4.88
N LYS A 171 10.94 -3.11 -4.91
CA LYS A 171 11.77 -2.85 -3.72
C LYS A 171 10.97 -2.28 -2.55
N TYR A 172 10.07 -1.34 -2.81
CA TYR A 172 9.27 -0.69 -1.77
C TYR A 172 8.15 -1.59 -1.24
N MET A 173 7.57 -2.43 -2.10
CA MET A 173 6.59 -3.44 -1.71
C MET A 173 7.25 -4.47 -0.80
N TYR A 174 8.43 -4.96 -1.16
CA TYR A 174 9.22 -5.83 -0.31
C TYR A 174 9.59 -5.16 1.01
N ALA A 175 10.04 -3.91 1.00
CA ALA A 175 10.38 -3.20 2.22
C ALA A 175 9.18 -3.02 3.17
N TYR A 176 7.97 -2.81 2.62
CA TYR A 176 6.73 -2.81 3.37
C TYR A 176 6.45 -4.18 4.00
N TYR A 177 6.54 -5.28 3.24
CA TYR A 177 6.34 -6.64 3.77
C TYR A 177 7.42 -7.04 4.81
N ILE A 178 8.67 -6.60 4.63
CA ILE A 178 9.73 -6.76 5.63
C ILE A 178 9.31 -6.10 6.94
N SER A 179 8.75 -4.89 6.86
CA SER A 179 8.29 -4.13 8.04
C SER A 179 7.19 -4.91 8.77
N LYS A 180 6.21 -5.45 8.05
CA LYS A 180 5.18 -6.33 8.64
C LYS A 180 5.80 -7.54 9.34
N GLY A 181 6.83 -8.16 8.76
CA GLY A 181 7.57 -9.27 9.37
C GLY A 181 8.23 -8.89 10.69
N CYS A 182 8.88 -7.72 10.72
CA CYS A 182 9.46 -7.16 11.94
C CYS A 182 8.38 -6.89 13.00
N PHE A 183 7.22 -6.35 12.62
CA PHE A 183 6.12 -6.07 13.54
C PHE A 183 5.55 -7.36 14.14
N LEU A 184 5.33 -8.40 13.34
CA LEU A 184 4.88 -9.71 13.85
C LEU A 184 5.89 -10.28 14.85
N ARG A 185 7.19 -10.23 14.54
CA ARG A 185 8.23 -10.70 15.46
C ARG A 185 8.20 -9.94 16.77
N ALA A 186 8.00 -8.62 16.71
CA ALA A 186 8.00 -7.76 17.90
C ALA A 186 6.91 -8.08 18.91
N GLN A 187 5.79 -8.62 18.45
CA GLN A 187 4.68 -9.05 19.30
C GLN A 187 5.06 -10.13 20.33
N PHE A 188 6.16 -10.86 20.13
CA PHE A 188 6.58 -11.97 20.99
C PHE A 188 7.92 -11.74 21.72
N MET A 189 8.44 -10.50 21.70
CA MET A 189 9.78 -10.21 22.23
C MET A 189 9.83 -9.62 23.63
N LEU A 190 8.70 -9.14 24.16
CA LEU A 190 8.63 -8.66 25.54
C LEU A 190 8.74 -9.84 26.54
N PRO A 191 9.14 -9.59 27.80
CA PRO A 191 9.21 -10.65 28.81
C PRO A 191 7.81 -11.03 29.32
N TYR A 192 7.54 -12.33 29.52
CA TYR A 192 6.29 -12.83 30.11
C TYR A 192 6.31 -12.84 31.65
N TYR A 193 7.48 -13.06 32.28
CA TYR A 193 7.58 -13.37 33.70
C TYR A 193 8.39 -12.33 34.50
N THR A 194 8.01 -12.17 35.76
CA THR A 194 8.66 -11.27 36.72
C THR A 194 10.03 -11.77 37.20
N SER A 195 10.33 -13.06 37.04
CA SER A 195 11.56 -13.73 37.50
C SER A 195 12.84 -13.39 36.71
N ASP A 196 12.72 -12.71 35.57
CA ASP A 196 13.88 -12.32 34.77
C ASP A 196 14.67 -11.16 35.40
N THR A 197 15.99 -11.23 35.31
CA THR A 197 16.89 -10.14 35.76
C THR A 197 16.59 -8.83 35.02
N ASN A 198 16.76 -7.70 35.71
CA ASN A 198 16.55 -6.36 35.11
C ASN A 198 17.39 -6.13 33.85
N LYS A 199 18.61 -6.68 33.80
CA LYS A 199 19.50 -6.63 32.63
C LYS A 199 18.91 -7.37 31.42
N TYR A 200 18.32 -8.54 31.64
CA TYR A 200 17.67 -9.31 30.58
C TYR A 200 16.42 -8.59 30.05
N LYS A 201 15.56 -8.11 30.95
CA LYS A 201 14.36 -7.33 30.60
C LYS A 201 14.72 -6.13 29.73
N TYR A 202 15.70 -5.32 30.15
CA TYR A 202 16.17 -4.18 29.37
C TYR A 202 16.66 -4.57 27.97
N LYS A 203 17.45 -5.64 27.86
CA LYS A 203 17.94 -6.15 26.56
C LYS A 203 16.78 -6.55 25.64
N LYS A 204 15.75 -7.21 26.17
CA LYS A 204 14.55 -7.60 25.42
C LYS A 204 13.74 -6.39 24.98
N TYR A 205 13.48 -5.42 25.86
CA TYR A 205 12.81 -4.18 25.51
C TYR A 205 13.53 -3.42 24.39
N LYS A 206 14.86 -3.31 24.47
CA LYS A 206 15.68 -2.64 23.45
C LYS A 206 15.66 -3.40 22.12
N SER A 207 15.72 -4.72 22.16
CA SER A 207 15.63 -5.57 20.96
C SER A 207 14.25 -5.46 20.28
N CYS A 208 13.18 -5.41 21.08
CA CYS A 208 11.82 -5.23 20.59
C CYS A 208 11.66 -3.88 19.89
N LEU A 209 12.05 -2.79 20.57
CA LEU A 209 12.02 -1.45 19.99
C LEU A 209 12.84 -1.34 18.71
N SER A 210 14.07 -1.87 18.70
CA SER A 210 14.94 -1.87 17.51
C SER A 210 14.25 -2.55 16.32
N THR A 211 13.58 -3.67 16.57
CA THR A 211 12.87 -4.42 15.52
C THR A 211 11.63 -3.67 15.05
N LEU A 212 10.86 -3.03 15.94
CA LEU A 212 9.72 -2.19 15.55
C LEU A 212 10.15 -0.98 14.71
N LEU A 213 11.33 -0.42 14.96
CA LEU A 213 11.86 0.70 14.19
C LEU A 213 12.48 0.29 12.85
N GLN A 214 12.77 -1.01 12.65
CA GLN A 214 13.26 -1.48 11.35
C GLN A 214 12.19 -1.27 10.29
N ASN A 215 12.53 -0.45 9.30
CA ASN A 215 11.70 -0.21 8.11
C ASN A 215 10.32 0.42 8.40
N ILE A 216 10.07 0.93 9.61
CA ILE A 216 8.77 1.54 9.98
C ILE A 216 8.36 2.71 9.07
N TYR A 217 9.34 3.43 8.50
CA TYR A 217 9.15 4.49 7.51
C TYR A 217 8.58 3.99 6.17
N HIS A 218 8.48 2.67 5.98
CA HIS A 218 7.82 2.05 4.84
C HIS A 218 6.38 1.63 5.13
N ASP A 219 5.92 1.72 6.38
CA ASP A 219 4.53 1.51 6.77
C ASP A 219 3.79 2.84 6.91
N ALA A 220 2.51 2.85 6.52
CA ALA A 220 1.69 4.05 6.53
C ALA A 220 1.14 4.40 7.92
N VAL A 221 0.66 3.41 8.68
CA VAL A 221 -0.13 3.62 9.91
C VAL A 221 0.01 2.44 10.87
N SER A 222 -0.29 1.21 10.43
CA SER A 222 -0.38 0.02 11.29
C SER A 222 0.91 -0.28 12.07
N GLY A 223 2.08 -0.07 11.46
CA GLY A 223 3.39 -0.23 12.08
C GLY A 223 3.68 0.82 13.15
N TRP A 224 3.27 2.07 12.89
CA TRP A 224 3.32 3.15 13.88
C TRP A 224 2.44 2.84 15.09
N LEU A 225 1.26 2.25 14.88
CA LEU A 225 0.38 1.84 15.97
C LEU A 225 0.90 0.63 16.73
N MET A 226 1.62 -0.28 16.09
CA MET A 226 2.37 -1.34 16.79
C MET A 226 3.45 -0.75 17.70
N LEU A 227 4.17 0.27 17.22
CA LEU A 227 5.15 1.00 18.03
C LEU A 227 4.48 1.77 19.18
N ALA A 228 3.32 2.40 18.95
CA ALA A 228 2.55 3.04 20.00
C ALA A 228 2.12 2.04 21.08
N SER A 229 1.72 0.82 20.68
CA SER A 229 1.34 -0.27 21.59
C SER A 229 2.53 -0.72 22.46
N TYR A 230 3.74 -0.77 21.91
CA TYR A 230 4.96 -0.98 22.71
C TYR A 230 5.16 0.12 23.77
N PHE A 231 4.99 1.39 23.40
CA PHE A 231 5.12 2.48 24.38
C PHE A 231 4.03 2.43 25.44
N TYR A 232 2.81 2.03 25.07
CA TYR A 232 1.73 1.78 26.00
C TYR A 232 2.10 0.68 27.02
N LYS A 233 2.52 -0.51 26.54
CA LYS A 233 2.91 -1.65 27.42
C LYS A 233 4.10 -1.33 28.32
N THR A 234 4.97 -0.43 27.90
CA THR A 234 6.10 0.06 28.71
C THR A 234 5.76 1.28 29.58
N LYS A 235 4.47 1.63 29.71
CA LYS A 235 3.94 2.76 30.50
C LYS A 235 4.45 4.14 30.09
N GLN A 236 4.94 4.27 28.85
CA GLN A 236 5.37 5.54 28.26
C GLN A 236 4.22 6.20 27.49
N TYR A 237 3.12 6.48 28.21
CA TYR A 237 1.85 6.94 27.63
C TYR A 237 1.99 8.21 26.77
N SER A 238 2.82 9.16 27.17
CA SER A 238 3.04 10.40 26.39
C SER A 238 3.61 10.12 24.99
N LYS A 239 4.50 9.13 24.85
CA LYS A 239 5.05 8.74 23.54
C LYS A 239 4.02 8.00 22.70
N ALA A 240 3.22 7.13 23.32
CA ALA A 240 2.12 6.45 22.65
C ALA A 240 1.09 7.47 22.12
N LEU A 241 0.75 8.50 22.90
CA LEU A 241 -0.14 9.60 22.50
C LEU A 241 0.42 10.41 21.31
N GLN A 242 1.73 10.71 21.30
CA GLN A 242 2.38 11.40 20.18
C GLN A 242 2.31 10.59 18.89
N ILE A 243 2.61 9.28 18.97
CA ILE A 243 2.63 8.41 17.79
C ILE A 243 1.22 8.18 17.27
N THR A 244 0.23 7.94 18.14
CA THR A 244 -1.17 7.80 17.71
C THR A 244 -1.69 9.07 17.05
N MET A 245 -1.34 10.26 17.57
CA MET A 245 -1.69 11.54 16.95
C MET A 245 -1.05 11.68 15.56
N TYR A 246 0.24 11.33 15.45
CA TYR A 246 0.93 11.28 14.16
C TYR A 246 0.22 10.32 13.20
N SER A 247 -0.07 9.10 13.62
CA SER A 247 -0.79 8.10 12.82
C SER A 247 -2.14 8.59 12.32
N ILE A 248 -2.95 9.21 13.19
CA ILE A 248 -4.26 9.79 12.82
C ILE A 248 -4.10 10.92 11.81
N SER A 249 -3.13 11.82 12.00
CA SER A 249 -2.87 12.92 11.04
C SER A 249 -2.42 12.42 9.66
N LYS A 250 -1.94 11.18 9.56
CA LYS A 250 -1.64 10.53 8.29
C LYS A 250 -2.86 9.84 7.67
N CYS A 251 -4.01 9.76 8.33
CA CYS A 251 -5.24 9.17 7.79
C CYS A 251 -6.14 10.28 7.21
N SER A 252 -5.80 10.78 6.01
CA SER A 252 -6.62 11.75 5.28
C SER A 252 -7.77 11.07 4.51
N HIS A 253 -8.78 11.86 4.11
CA HIS A 253 -9.92 11.37 3.30
C HIS A 253 -9.53 10.78 1.94
N GLU A 254 -8.33 11.09 1.45
CA GLU A 254 -7.76 10.54 0.21
C GLU A 254 -7.21 9.13 0.40
N LYS A 255 -7.06 8.67 1.65
CA LYS A 255 -6.63 7.31 1.92
C LYS A 255 -7.72 6.30 1.65
N LEU A 256 -7.28 5.13 1.19
CA LEU A 256 -8.07 3.98 0.80
C LEU A 256 -7.84 2.85 1.81
N TYR A 257 -8.91 2.09 2.04
CA TYR A 257 -8.87 0.93 2.93
C TYR A 257 -8.70 -0.35 2.08
N PRO A 258 -7.93 -1.37 2.52
CA PRO A 258 -7.42 -2.44 1.67
C PRO A 258 -8.48 -3.50 1.32
N CYS A 259 -9.71 -3.35 1.84
CA CYS A 259 -10.87 -4.13 1.38
C CYS A 259 -11.30 -3.80 -0.05
N MET A 260 -10.68 -2.80 -0.67
CA MET A 260 -10.87 -2.50 -2.09
C MET A 260 -10.31 -3.64 -2.96
N HIS A 261 -11.03 -3.97 -4.04
CA HIS A 261 -10.53 -4.95 -5.00
C HIS A 261 -9.20 -4.42 -5.56
N ILE A 262 -8.25 -5.29 -5.87
CA ILE A 262 -6.92 -4.86 -6.38
C ILE A 262 -7.01 -3.92 -7.61
N LEU A 263 -8.12 -4.02 -8.34
CA LEU A 263 -8.46 -3.21 -9.51
C LEU A 263 -8.79 -1.76 -9.11
N ASP A 264 -9.46 -1.56 -7.97
CA ASP A 264 -9.82 -0.25 -7.42
C ASP A 264 -8.57 0.45 -6.86
N ILE A 265 -7.70 -0.29 -6.17
CA ILE A 265 -6.41 0.24 -5.67
C ILE A 265 -5.55 0.70 -6.85
N HIS A 266 -5.42 -0.14 -7.89
CA HIS A 266 -4.69 0.21 -9.10
C HIS A 266 -5.27 1.49 -9.72
N HIS A 267 -6.58 1.57 -9.89
CA HIS A 267 -7.27 2.70 -10.49
C HIS A 267 -6.96 4.04 -9.80
N GLU A 268 -7.07 4.09 -8.46
CA GLU A 268 -6.79 5.31 -7.69
C GLU A 268 -5.31 5.70 -7.71
N LEU A 269 -4.40 4.71 -7.74
CA LEU A 269 -2.97 4.98 -7.96
C LEU A 269 -2.68 5.61 -9.32
N LEU A 270 -3.38 5.18 -10.37
CA LEU A 270 -3.21 5.78 -11.70
C LEU A 270 -3.68 7.25 -11.70
N LYS A 271 -4.82 7.52 -11.07
CA LYS A 271 -5.37 8.86 -10.90
C LYS A 271 -4.40 9.77 -10.15
N LEU A 272 -3.85 9.34 -9.02
CA LEU A 272 -2.94 10.18 -8.25
C LEU A 272 -1.59 10.41 -8.92
N LYS A 273 -1.05 9.41 -9.63
CA LYS A 273 0.20 9.61 -10.39
C LYS A 273 0.05 10.62 -11.52
N SER A 274 -1.15 10.75 -12.09
CA SER A 274 -1.44 11.77 -13.11
C SER A 274 -1.52 13.18 -12.53
N LEU A 275 -1.96 13.32 -11.27
CA LEU A 275 -2.02 14.58 -10.54
C LEU A 275 -0.63 14.97 -9.99
N GLU A 276 0.11 14.00 -9.42
CA GLU A 276 1.40 14.19 -8.79
C GLU A 276 2.52 13.63 -9.69
N LYS A 277 2.70 14.26 -10.87
CA LYS A 277 3.56 13.86 -12.03
C LYS A 277 5.00 13.35 -11.72
N LYS A 278 5.47 13.33 -10.47
CA LYS A 278 6.84 12.98 -10.06
C LYS A 278 6.98 11.85 -9.02
N GLU A 279 5.91 11.31 -8.45
CA GLU A 279 6.03 10.30 -7.39
C GLU A 279 6.06 8.84 -7.93
N ASP A 280 6.90 7.99 -7.30
CA ASP A 280 6.95 6.56 -7.59
C ASP A 280 5.62 5.91 -7.19
N THR A 281 5.07 5.05 -8.05
CA THR A 281 3.82 4.32 -7.81
C THR A 281 3.81 3.67 -6.43
N VAL A 282 4.92 3.11 -5.95
CA VAL A 282 4.94 2.40 -4.66
C VAL A 282 5.14 3.33 -3.46
N TYR A 283 5.61 4.55 -3.67
CA TYR A 283 5.51 5.61 -2.66
C TYR A 283 4.05 6.05 -2.51
N LEU A 284 3.32 6.19 -3.63
CA LEU A 284 1.88 6.48 -3.63
C LEU A 284 1.07 5.39 -2.92
N TRP A 285 1.42 4.11 -3.07
CA TRP A 285 0.78 3.01 -2.31
C TRP A 285 0.81 3.25 -0.78
N LYS A 286 1.92 3.75 -0.24
CA LYS A 286 2.06 4.05 1.21
C LYS A 286 1.29 5.29 1.64
N LYS A 287 1.22 6.27 0.74
CA LYS A 287 0.43 7.49 0.96
C LYS A 287 -1.06 7.20 0.89
N LEU A 288 -1.46 6.16 0.17
CA LEU A 288 -2.85 5.82 -0.09
C LEU A 288 -3.44 4.81 0.86
N LEU A 289 -2.75 3.74 1.22
CA LEU A 289 -3.38 2.65 1.95
C LEU A 289 -3.24 2.77 3.47
N VAL A 290 -4.32 2.44 4.17
CA VAL A 290 -4.31 2.20 5.63
C VAL A 290 -4.70 0.76 5.87
N ASP A 291 -3.77 -0.06 6.33
CA ASP A 291 -4.10 -1.44 6.69
C ASP A 291 -4.74 -1.57 8.05
N ASP A 292 -5.32 -2.74 8.31
CA ASP A 292 -5.65 -3.18 9.64
C ASP A 292 -4.41 -3.51 10.47
N ILE A 293 -4.61 -3.44 11.78
CA ILE A 293 -3.71 -4.01 12.76
C ILE A 293 -4.06 -5.48 12.93
N SER A 294 -3.02 -6.31 12.86
CA SER A 294 -3.10 -7.73 13.10
C SER A 294 -2.29 -8.08 14.35
N PHE A 295 -2.99 -8.48 15.42
CA PHE A 295 -2.36 -9.08 16.59
C PHE A 295 -2.39 -10.61 16.50
N ALA A 296 -1.25 -11.23 16.77
CA ALA A 296 -1.17 -12.68 16.91
C ALA A 296 -1.76 -13.13 18.25
N ARG A 297 -2.18 -14.41 18.32
CA ARG A 297 -2.94 -15.03 19.43
C ARG A 297 -2.31 -14.89 20.83
N HIS A 298 -1.02 -14.59 20.92
CA HIS A 298 -0.30 -14.37 22.19
C HIS A 298 0.62 -13.14 22.12
N SER A 299 0.19 -12.12 21.38
CA SER A 299 0.96 -10.89 21.28
C SER A 299 1.01 -10.18 22.62
N GLN A 300 2.24 -9.89 23.07
CA GLN A 300 2.54 -9.12 24.27
C GLN A 300 2.39 -7.62 24.05
N LEU A 301 2.12 -7.20 22.82
CA LEU A 301 1.84 -5.81 22.47
C LEU A 301 0.34 -5.50 22.54
N ILE A 302 -0.52 -6.48 22.80
CA ILE A 302 -1.95 -6.23 23.01
C ILE A 302 -2.14 -5.50 24.35
N PRO A 303 -2.89 -4.38 24.39
CA PRO A 303 -3.33 -3.78 25.64
C PRO A 303 -4.10 -4.75 26.52
N ASP A 304 -3.85 -4.76 27.83
CA ASP A 304 -4.44 -5.76 28.73
C ASP A 304 -5.98 -5.62 28.84
N GLU A 305 -6.50 -4.43 28.54
CA GLU A 305 -7.92 -4.09 28.57
C GLU A 305 -8.70 -4.61 27.36
N LEU A 306 -8.01 -5.13 26.33
CA LEU A 306 -8.65 -5.64 25.14
C LEU A 306 -9.10 -7.09 25.34
N PRO A 307 -10.42 -7.39 25.32
CA PRO A 307 -10.92 -8.75 25.46
C PRO A 307 -10.65 -9.52 24.17
N MET A 308 -9.53 -10.25 24.13
CA MET A 308 -9.20 -11.13 23.03
C MET A 308 -9.73 -12.54 23.36
N ASN A 309 -10.77 -12.99 22.67
CA ASN A 309 -11.25 -14.37 22.78
C ASN A 309 -10.19 -15.33 22.21
N GLU A 310 -9.79 -16.33 22.99
CA GLU A 310 -8.79 -17.33 22.56
C GLU A 310 -9.23 -18.11 21.31
N ASP A 311 -10.53 -18.39 21.20
CA ASP A 311 -11.11 -19.19 20.11
C ASP A 311 -11.23 -18.44 18.78
N ASN A 312 -11.45 -17.12 18.81
CA ASN A 312 -11.68 -16.33 17.60
C ASN A 312 -11.22 -14.87 17.77
N PRO A 313 -9.91 -14.59 17.80
CA PRO A 313 -9.41 -13.23 17.94
C PRO A 313 -9.86 -12.38 16.74
N PRO A 314 -10.19 -11.08 16.94
CA PRO A 314 -10.50 -10.17 15.84
C PRO A 314 -9.32 -10.15 14.87
N ARG A 315 -9.52 -10.72 13.67
CA ARG A 315 -8.47 -10.84 12.64
C ARG A 315 -8.11 -9.49 12.01
N PHE A 316 -9.00 -8.50 12.14
CA PHE A 316 -8.91 -7.22 11.46
C PHE A 316 -9.36 -6.11 12.42
N ILE A 317 -8.37 -5.43 13.00
CA ILE A 317 -8.60 -4.26 13.85
C ILE A 317 -8.35 -3.00 13.00
N PRO A 318 -9.38 -2.15 12.76
CA PRO A 318 -9.17 -0.94 11.99
C PRO A 318 -8.16 -0.02 12.64
N SER A 319 -7.12 0.36 11.89
CA SER A 319 -6.02 1.18 12.42
C SER A 319 -6.49 2.49 13.03
N VAL A 320 -7.44 3.19 12.39
CA VAL A 320 -7.94 4.46 12.91
C VAL A 320 -8.68 4.25 14.23
N ALA A 321 -9.64 3.32 14.27
CA ALA A 321 -10.38 3.01 15.49
C ALA A 321 -9.46 2.58 16.64
N TYR A 322 -8.45 1.76 16.35
CA TYR A 322 -7.44 1.38 17.34
C TYR A 322 -6.59 2.56 17.82
N ALA A 323 -6.23 3.50 16.94
CA ALA A 323 -5.47 4.69 17.33
C ALA A 323 -6.25 5.51 18.37
N PHE A 324 -7.55 5.73 18.17
CA PHE A 324 -8.40 6.42 19.14
C PHE A 324 -8.58 5.60 20.42
N PHE A 325 -8.81 4.29 20.31
CA PHE A 325 -8.90 3.43 21.49
C PHE A 325 -7.61 3.40 22.32
N LEU A 326 -6.44 3.32 21.69
CA LEU A 326 -5.16 3.35 22.39
C LEU A 326 -4.90 4.72 23.06
N ARG A 327 -5.36 5.82 22.45
CA ARG A 327 -5.34 7.16 23.08
C ARG A 327 -6.23 7.20 24.32
N PHE A 328 -7.45 6.65 24.22
CA PHE A 328 -8.35 6.51 25.35
C PHE A 328 -7.66 5.77 26.50
N LEU A 329 -7.05 4.61 26.23
CA LEU A 329 -6.32 3.85 27.25
C LEU A 329 -5.15 4.63 27.86
N CYS A 330 -4.40 5.39 27.07
CA CYS A 330 -3.32 6.24 27.59
C CYS A 330 -3.86 7.31 28.55
N HIS A 331 -4.98 7.96 28.22
CA HIS A 331 -5.61 8.96 29.09
C HIS A 331 -6.26 8.32 30.33
N TYR A 332 -6.81 7.11 30.20
CA TYR A 332 -7.37 6.31 31.28
C TYR A 332 -6.30 6.02 32.35
N HIS A 333 -5.12 5.51 31.95
CA HIS A 333 -4.00 5.27 32.87
C HIS A 333 -3.37 6.54 33.43
N GLN A 334 -3.63 7.69 32.82
CA GLN A 334 -3.26 9.01 33.33
C GLN A 334 -4.35 9.64 34.21
N ASN A 335 -5.46 8.94 34.47
CA ASN A 335 -6.63 9.42 35.21
C ASN A 335 -7.27 10.70 34.63
N ASN A 336 -7.15 10.94 33.32
CA ASN A 336 -7.69 12.14 32.68
C ASN A 336 -9.10 11.90 32.11
N VAL A 337 -10.11 11.97 32.98
CA VAL A 337 -11.53 11.67 32.65
C VAL A 337 -12.04 12.49 31.47
N ARG A 338 -11.68 13.78 31.42
CA ARG A 338 -12.15 14.70 30.37
C ARG A 338 -11.64 14.25 29.01
N GLN A 339 -10.34 13.97 28.90
CA GLN A 339 -9.75 13.50 27.64
C GLN A 339 -10.24 12.11 27.25
N CYS A 340 -10.53 11.23 28.22
CA CYS A 340 -11.18 9.96 27.94
C CYS A 340 -12.56 10.14 27.29
N GLN A 341 -13.38 11.07 27.79
CA GLN A 341 -14.70 11.36 27.23
C GLN A 341 -14.59 11.94 25.81
N ASP A 342 -13.70 12.91 25.61
CA ASP A 342 -13.50 13.54 24.30
C ASP A 342 -13.08 12.49 23.25
N VAL A 343 -12.09 11.64 23.57
CA VAL A 343 -11.61 10.59 22.66
C VAL A 343 -12.67 9.50 22.43
N LEU A 344 -13.52 9.20 23.42
CA LEU A 344 -14.61 8.24 23.25
C LEU A 344 -15.67 8.75 22.27
N ASN A 345 -16.01 10.04 22.34
CA ASN A 345 -16.94 10.66 21.39
C ASN A 345 -16.36 10.60 19.96
N ASP A 346 -15.08 10.91 19.78
CA ASP A 346 -14.39 10.81 18.48
C ASP A 346 -14.39 9.36 17.95
N LEU A 347 -14.13 8.38 18.82
CA LEU A 347 -14.15 6.96 18.48
C LEU A 347 -15.54 6.51 18.02
N GLN A 348 -16.60 6.94 18.71
CA GLN A 348 -17.98 6.66 18.33
C GLN A 348 -18.31 7.25 16.96
N TYR A 349 -17.90 8.50 16.70
CA TYR A 349 -18.11 9.17 15.42
C TYR A 349 -17.43 8.42 14.26
N ILE A 350 -16.15 8.04 14.41
CA ILE A 350 -15.40 7.34 13.36
C ILE A 350 -15.99 5.97 13.04
N ILE A 351 -16.48 5.24 14.06
CA ILE A 351 -17.14 3.95 13.86
C ILE A 351 -18.49 4.14 13.15
N ALA A 352 -19.27 5.15 13.52
CA ALA A 352 -20.55 5.45 12.87
C ALA A 352 -20.38 5.80 11.38
N GLU A 353 -19.39 6.63 11.07
CA GLU A 353 -19.06 7.04 9.69
C GLU A 353 -18.33 5.96 8.88
N HIS A 354 -18.01 4.80 9.48
CA HIS A 354 -17.23 3.73 8.85
C HIS A 354 -15.89 4.24 8.24
N TYR A 355 -15.29 5.26 8.87
CA TYR A 355 -14.14 5.97 8.30
C TYR A 355 -12.88 5.11 8.34
N LEU A 356 -12.45 4.60 7.17
CA LEU A 356 -11.32 3.67 7.02
C LEU A 356 -11.49 2.38 7.83
N ILE A 357 -12.69 1.80 7.77
CA ILE A 357 -13.12 0.65 8.56
C ILE A 357 -13.79 -0.39 7.63
N ALA A 358 -13.52 -1.68 7.85
CA ALA A 358 -14.20 -2.78 7.14
C ALA A 358 -15.71 -2.84 7.44
N VAL A 359 -16.47 -3.57 6.63
CA VAL A 359 -17.93 -3.77 6.82
C VAL A 359 -18.28 -4.48 8.16
N LYS A 360 -17.31 -5.10 8.85
CA LYS A 360 -17.48 -5.75 10.17
C LYS A 360 -16.25 -5.55 11.07
N PRO A 361 -16.04 -4.36 11.64
CA PRO A 361 -14.87 -4.09 12.46
C PRO A 361 -15.03 -4.61 13.89
N PHE A 362 -13.90 -4.79 14.58
CA PHE A 362 -13.94 -4.91 16.03
C PHE A 362 -14.43 -3.59 16.66
N ASN A 363 -15.45 -3.67 17.51
CA ASN A 363 -16.03 -2.49 18.14
C ASN A 363 -15.39 -2.25 19.52
N PHE A 364 -14.61 -1.18 19.62
CA PHE A 364 -13.92 -0.78 20.85
C PHE A 364 -14.80 -0.01 21.84
N VAL A 365 -15.94 0.52 21.40
CA VAL A 365 -16.80 1.41 22.20
C VAL A 365 -17.33 0.75 23.47
N PRO A 366 -17.83 -0.51 23.46
CA PRO A 366 -18.31 -1.16 24.69
C PRO A 366 -17.22 -1.27 25.77
N VAL A 367 -16.00 -1.61 25.37
CA VAL A 367 -14.85 -1.74 26.28
C VAL A 367 -14.49 -0.37 26.88
N ALA A 368 -14.43 0.67 26.05
CA ALA A 368 -14.10 2.02 26.51
C ALA A 368 -15.19 2.60 27.45
N LEU A 369 -16.47 2.36 27.18
CA LEU A 369 -17.58 2.77 28.05
C LEU A 369 -17.49 2.12 29.43
N GLN A 370 -17.21 0.81 29.49
CA GLN A 370 -17.05 0.09 30.75
C GLN A 370 -15.91 0.67 31.60
N LEU A 371 -14.73 0.87 30.98
CA LEU A 371 -13.58 1.46 31.68
C LEU A 371 -13.84 2.88 32.17
N LEU A 372 -14.55 3.70 31.39
CA LEU A 372 -14.88 5.06 31.80
C LEU A 372 -15.84 5.09 32.99
N TYR A 373 -16.83 4.19 33.00
CA TYR A 373 -17.75 4.04 34.12
C TYR A 373 -17.03 3.64 35.41
N ASP A 374 -16.12 2.67 35.34
CA ASP A 374 -15.33 2.23 36.49
C ASP A 374 -14.48 3.38 37.06
N LEU A 375 -13.89 4.19 36.19
CA LEU A 375 -13.06 5.33 36.58
C LEU A 375 -13.89 6.45 37.24
N GLN A 376 -15.06 6.75 36.70
CA GLN A 376 -15.99 7.74 37.29
C GLN A 376 -16.49 7.28 38.65
N SER A 377 -16.85 6.00 38.79
CA SER A 377 -17.29 5.39 40.04
C SER A 377 -16.20 5.45 41.10
N ALA A 378 -14.96 5.07 40.77
CA ALA A 378 -13.82 5.14 41.69
C ALA A 378 -13.54 6.57 42.18
N ARG A 379 -13.69 7.57 41.31
CA ARG A 379 -13.54 8.99 41.68
C ARG A 379 -14.63 9.46 42.64
N GLN A 380 -15.87 9.02 42.44
CA GLN A 380 -16.98 9.34 43.34
C GLN A 380 -16.77 8.72 44.73
N THR A 381 -16.39 7.45 44.81
CA THR A 381 -16.09 6.78 46.10
C THR A 381 -14.93 7.45 46.83
N PHE A 382 -13.88 7.88 46.12
CA PHE A 382 -12.76 8.60 46.73
C PHE A 382 -13.19 9.96 47.30
N LEU A 383 -14.00 10.72 46.55
CA LEU A 383 -14.53 12.00 47.04
C LEU A 383 -15.44 11.80 48.27
N GLN A 384 -16.28 10.76 48.27
CA GLN A 384 -17.11 10.41 49.43
C GLN A 384 -16.33 9.91 50.64
N SER A 385 -15.08 9.46 50.47
CA SER A 385 -14.20 9.03 51.58
C SER A 385 -13.37 10.16 52.19
N LEU A 386 -13.40 11.35 51.58
CA LEU A 386 -12.73 12.56 52.07
C LEU A 386 -13.66 13.47 52.88
N ASP A 387 -14.96 13.18 52.86
CA ASP A 387 -15.99 13.72 53.76
C ASP A 387 -16.17 12.77 54.95
#